data_AF-A0A9N9C669-F1
#
_entry.id   AF-A0A9N9C669-F1
#
_cell.length_a   1.000
_cell.length_b   1.000
_cell.length_c   1.000
_cell.angle_alpha   90.00
_cell.angle_beta   90.00
_cell.angle_gamma   90.00
#
_symmetry.space_group_name_H-M   'P 1'
#
loop_
_entity.id
_entity.type
_entity.pdbx_description
1 polymer ?
#
loop_
_entity_poly.entity_id
_entity_poly.type
_entity_poly.pdbx_seq_one_letter_code
_entity_poly.pdbx_strand_id
1 'polypeptide(L)'
;KHDENEWKAIVKLPGVPEEAIKTRVEGNNLHISADVELSTLSGGPNITVESNEIKKFSHSVVIPPQYNTNKLGKKFENDDTTIITIPKK
;
A
#
# COMPACT_ATOMS: atom_id res chain seq x y z
N LYS A 1 -13.09 -15.36 9.25
CA LYS A 1 -12.54 -15.54 10.63
C LYS A 1 -11.54 -14.41 10.85
N HIS A 2 -11.78 -13.53 11.82
CA HIS A 2 -10.76 -12.55 12.25
C HIS A 2 -9.72 -13.31 13.08
N ASP A 3 -8.45 -13.21 12.72
CA ASP A 3 -7.37 -13.69 13.57
C ASP A 3 -7.31 -12.79 14.81
N GLU A 4 -7.64 -13.34 15.98
CA GLU A 4 -7.72 -12.59 17.24
C GLU A 4 -6.34 -12.06 17.69
N ASN A 5 -5.25 -12.51 17.05
CA ASN A 5 -3.87 -12.15 17.35
C ASN A 5 -3.24 -11.12 16.41
N GLU A 6 -3.95 -10.62 15.39
CA GLU A 6 -3.36 -9.68 14.43
C GLU A 6 -4.33 -8.56 14.05
N TRP A 7 -3.81 -7.35 13.89
CA TRP A 7 -4.55 -6.27 13.23
C TRP A 7 -4.21 -6.26 11.74
N LYS A 8 -5.22 -5.98 10.91
CA LYS A 8 -5.07 -5.94 9.46
C LYS A 8 -5.45 -4.54 8.97
N ALA A 9 -4.52 -3.85 8.33
CA ALA A 9 -4.79 -2.64 7.57
C ALA A 9 -4.88 -3.03 6.09
N ILE A 10 -6.03 -2.81 5.48
CA ILE A 10 -6.28 -3.12 4.07
C ILE A 10 -6.31 -1.80 3.31
N VAL A 11 -5.40 -1.66 2.35
CA VAL A 11 -5.33 -0.47 1.48
C VAL A 11 -5.47 -0.91 0.03
N LYS A 12 -6.35 -0.23 -0.70
CA LYS A 12 -6.53 -0.45 -2.13
C LYS A 12 -5.69 0.56 -2.90
N LEU A 13 -4.69 0.09 -3.63
CA LEU A 13 -3.75 0.89 -4.41
C LEU A 13 -3.70 0.34 -5.85
N PRO A 14 -4.74 0.60 -6.67
CA PRO A 14 -4.81 0.06 -8.02
C PRO A 14 -3.75 0.65 -8.95
N GLY A 15 -3.01 -0.24 -9.62
CA GLY A 15 -1.92 0.13 -10.52
C GLY A 15 -0.67 0.66 -9.81
N VAL A 16 -0.51 0.38 -8.51
CA VAL A 16 0.70 0.72 -7.75
C VAL A 16 1.52 -0.55 -7.56
N PRO A 17 2.74 -0.64 -8.11
CA PRO A 17 3.59 -1.81 -7.92
C PRO A 17 4.05 -1.93 -6.45
N GLU A 18 4.24 -3.15 -5.97
CA GLU A 18 4.64 -3.45 -4.59
C GLU A 18 5.89 -2.66 -4.17
N GLU A 19 6.88 -2.54 -5.07
CA GLU A 19 8.14 -1.84 -4.82
C GLU A 19 7.98 -0.33 -4.54
N ALA A 20 6.89 0.28 -5.03
CA ALA A 20 6.58 1.68 -4.78
C ALA A 20 5.91 1.89 -3.42
N ILE A 21 5.43 0.82 -2.76
CA ILE A 21 4.69 0.90 -1.50
C ILE A 21 5.63 0.85 -0.30
N LYS A 22 5.74 2.00 0.36
CA LYS A 22 6.53 2.19 1.57
C LYS A 22 5.63 2.20 2.79
N THR A 23 6.01 1.40 3.79
CA THR A 23 5.33 1.31 5.07
C THR A 23 6.32 1.58 6.18
N ARG A 24 5.98 2.47 7.10
CA ARG A 24 6.80 2.77 8.27
C ARG A 24 5.90 2.86 9.49
N VAL A 25 6.41 2.46 10.64
CA VAL A 25 5.74 2.70 11.91
C VAL A 25 6.55 3.69 12.74
N GLU A 26 5.86 4.70 13.27
CA GLU A 26 6.44 5.70 14.17
C GLU A 26 5.51 5.89 15.37
N GLY A 27 5.98 5.50 16.56
CA GLY A 27 5.15 5.51 17.78
C GLY A 27 3.95 4.57 17.67
N ASN A 28 2.73 5.10 17.58
CA ASN A 28 1.51 4.32 17.37
C ASN A 28 0.91 4.54 15.97
N ASN A 29 1.67 5.09 15.03
CA ASN A 29 1.17 5.41 13.70
C ASN A 29 1.80 4.51 12.64
N LEU A 30 0.95 3.78 11.90
CA LEU A 30 1.34 3.13 10.66
C LEU A 30 1.20 4.14 9.52
N HIS A 31 2.33 4.52 8.95
CA HIS A 31 2.43 5.34 7.75
C HIS A 31 2.52 4.45 6.52
N ILE A 32 1.66 4.71 5.55
CA ILE A 32 1.55 3.98 4.29
C ILE A 32 1.65 5.02 3.18
N SER A 33 2.65 4.87 2.32
CA SER A 33 2.90 5.82 1.23
C SER A 33 3.24 5.08 -0.06
N ALA A 34 2.82 5.65 -1.19
CA ALA A 34 3.21 5.18 -2.50
C ALA A 34 3.40 6.39 -3.43
N ASP A 35 4.43 6.33 -4.27
CA ASP A 35 4.68 7.32 -5.32
C ASP A 35 4.96 6.54 -6.60
N VAL A 36 4.11 6.73 -7.61
CA VAL A 36 4.19 6.01 -8.88
C VAL A 36 4.02 7.00 -10.02
N GLU A 37 4.94 6.94 -10.96
CA GLU A 37 4.79 7.57 -12.26
C GLU A 37 4.17 6.54 -13.20
N LEU A 38 2.91 6.74 -13.55
CA LEU A 38 2.21 5.92 -14.54
C LEU A 38 2.33 6.59 -15.90
N SER A 39 3.12 5.99 -16.78
CA SER A 39 3.12 6.33 -18.21
C SER A 39 2.14 5.41 -18.91
N THR A 40 0.97 5.92 -19.29
CA THR A 40 0.04 5.16 -20.12
C THR A 40 0.22 5.55 -21.58
N LEU A 41 0.66 4.58 -22.39
CA LEU A 41 0.62 4.67 -23.84
C LEU A 41 -0.68 4.03 -24.29
N SER A 42 -1.63 4.84 -24.74
CA SER A 42 -2.87 4.34 -25.32
C SER A 42 -3.19 5.12 -26.58
N GLY A 43 -3.19 4.39 -27.70
CA GLY A 43 -3.67 4.92 -28.95
C GLY A 43 -3.81 3.84 -30.00
N GLY A 44 -4.86 3.97 -30.81
CA GLY A 44 -5.07 3.13 -31.99
C GLY A 44 -3.95 3.33 -33.02
N PRO A 45 -4.03 2.70 -34.19
CA PRO A 45 -2.92 2.52 -35.13
C PRO A 45 -2.21 3.80 -35.64
N ASN A 46 -2.61 5.01 -35.26
CA ASN A 46 -1.97 6.28 -35.62
C ASN A 46 -2.06 7.39 -34.55
N ILE A 47 -2.29 7.06 -33.27
CA ILE A 47 -2.33 8.07 -32.20
C ILE A 47 -1.35 7.66 -31.11
N THR A 48 -0.46 8.56 -30.71
CA THR A 48 0.35 8.40 -29.49
C THR A 48 -0.17 9.40 -28.48
N VAL A 49 -0.95 8.93 -27.51
CA VAL A 49 -1.23 9.70 -26.29
C VAL A 49 -0.28 9.20 -25.23
N GLU A 50 0.64 10.07 -24.79
CA GLU A 50 1.48 9.85 -23.62
C GLU A 50 0.92 10.71 -22.49
N SER A 51 0.30 10.06 -21.51
CA SER A 51 -0.13 10.70 -20.27
C SER A 51 0.77 10.20 -19.14
N ASN A 52 1.52 11.11 -18.52
CA ASN A 52 2.26 10.85 -17.29
C ASN A 52 1.36 11.25 -16.10
N GLU A 53 0.73 10.27 -15.47
CA GLU A 53 -0.01 10.47 -14.23
C GLU A 53 0.89 10.12 -13.03
N ILE A 54 1.19 11.12 -12.20
CA ILE A 54 1.89 10.89 -10.94
C ILE A 54 0.83 10.58 -9.87
N LYS A 55 0.75 9.32 -9.44
CA LYS A 55 -0.11 8.91 -8.32
C LYS A 55 0.70 8.94 -7.03
N LYS A 56 0.39 9.92 -6.17
CA LYS A 56 0.91 9.98 -4.79
C LYS A 56 -0.16 9.59 -3.80
N PHE A 57 0.13 8.60 -2.98
CA PHE A 57 -0.69 8.20 -1.85
C PHE A 57 0.11 8.36 -0.56
N SER A 58 -0.51 8.95 0.45
CA SER A 58 0.02 8.97 1.81
C SER A 58 -1.12 8.94 2.80
N HIS A 59 -1.12 7.93 3.67
CA HIS A 59 -2.12 7.79 4.71
C HIS A 59 -1.46 7.28 5.99
N SER A 60 -1.96 7.78 7.12
CA SER A 60 -1.47 7.39 8.44
C SER A 60 -2.64 6.87 9.25
N VAL A 61 -2.48 5.70 9.83
CA VAL A 61 -3.50 5.07 10.67
C VAL A 61 -2.94 4.85 12.06
N VAL A 62 -3.69 5.27 13.08
CA VAL A 62 -3.35 4.99 14.46
C VAL A 62 -3.59 3.51 14.73
N ILE A 63 -2.54 2.80 15.14
CA ILE A 63 -2.57 1.39 15.53
C ILE A 63 -2.42 1.28 17.05
N PRO A 64 -3.10 0.33 17.72
CA PRO A 64 -3.02 0.24 19.17
C PRO A 64 -1.60 -0.15 19.63
N PRO A 65 -1.15 0.26 20.83
CA PRO A 65 0.26 0.17 21.26
C PRO A 65 0.82 -1.25 21.47
N GLN A 66 0.00 -2.28 21.35
CA GLN A 66 0.36 -3.67 21.64
C GLN A 66 0.76 -4.44 20.39
N TYR A 67 1.78 -3.98 19.66
CA TYR A 67 2.25 -4.65 18.44
C TYR A 67 3.76 -4.91 18.46
N ASN A 68 4.18 -5.87 17.64
CA ASN A 68 5.59 -6.18 17.41
C ASN A 68 6.04 -5.61 16.05
N THR A 69 6.76 -4.48 16.08
CA THR A 69 7.34 -3.83 14.89
C THR A 69 8.19 -4.78 14.03
N ASN A 70 8.86 -5.74 14.67
CA ASN A 70 9.81 -6.64 14.00
C ASN A 70 9.12 -7.77 13.21
N LYS A 71 7.80 -7.90 13.32
CA LYS A 71 7.00 -8.92 12.62
C LYS A 71 5.95 -8.33 11.69
N LEU A 72 6.07 -7.06 11.31
CA LEU A 72 5.17 -6.46 10.32
C LEU A 72 5.22 -7.25 9.02
N GLY A 73 4.07 -7.81 8.63
CA GLY A 73 3.90 -8.53 7.39
C GLY A 73 3.24 -7.64 6.34
N LYS A 74 3.68 -7.76 5.09
CA LYS A 74 2.98 -7.22 3.94
C LYS A 74 2.59 -8.37 3.04
N LYS A 75 1.32 -8.41 2.65
CA LYS A 75 0.78 -9.35 1.68
C LYS A 75 0.07 -8.57 0.60
N PHE A 76 0.38 -8.88 -0.65
CA PHE A 76 -0.28 -8.30 -1.81
C PHE A 76 -1.31 -9.32 -2.31
N GLU A 77 -2.58 -8.93 -2.34
CA GLU A 77 -3.68 -9.76 -2.82
C GLU A 77 -4.33 -9.11 -4.04
N ASN A 78 -4.18 -9.73 -5.21
CA ASN A 78 -4.60 -9.20 -6.53
C ASN A 78 -3.89 -7.89 -6.91
N ASP A 79 -4.10 -7.43 -8.15
CA ASP A 79 -3.41 -6.25 -8.72
C ASP A 79 -3.66 -4.91 -7.99
N ASP A 80 -4.63 -4.86 -7.07
CA ASP A 80 -5.09 -3.60 -6.46
C ASP A 80 -5.14 -3.56 -4.93
N THR A 81 -4.90 -4.68 -4.22
CA THR A 81 -5.06 -4.70 -2.75
C THR A 81 -3.78 -5.07 -2.02
N THR A 82 -3.33 -4.14 -1.16
CA THR A 82 -2.25 -4.38 -0.22
C THR A 82 -2.82 -4.59 1.17
N ILE A 83 -2.45 -5.70 1.78
CA ILE A 83 -2.79 -6.06 3.16
C ILE A 83 -1.55 -5.95 4.00
N ILE A 84 -1.60 -5.06 4.99
CA ILE A 84 -0.55 -4.91 5.99
C ILE A 84 -1.04 -5.61 7.25
N THR A 85 -0.32 -6.67 7.65
CA THR A 85 -0.59 -7.43 8.85
C THR A 85 0.32 -6.94 9.97
N ILE A 86 -0.30 -6.51 11.06
CA ILE A 86 0.36 -6.05 12.27
C ILE A 86 0.10 -7.10 13.36
N PRO A 87 1.08 -7.94 13.69
CA PRO A 87 0.90 -8.92 14.74
C PRO A 87 0.83 -8.22 16.10
N LYS A 88 -0.15 -8.64 16.90
CA LYS A 88 -0.24 -8.23 18.30
C LYS A 88 0.95 -8.81 19.06
N LYS A 89 1.37 -8.08 20.08
CA LYS A 89 2.48 -8.49 20.95
C LYS A 89 2.09 -9.67 21.84
#